data_AF-A0A1J4L030-F1
#
_entry.id   AF-A0A1J4L030-F1
#
_cell.length_a   1.000
_cell.length_b   1.000
_cell.length_c   1.000
_cell.angle_alpha   90.00
_cell.angle_beta   90.00
_cell.angle_gamma   90.00
#
_symmetry.space_group_name_H-M   'P 1'
#
loop_
_entity.id
_entity.type
_entity.pdbx_description
1 polymer ?
#
loop_
_entity_poly.entity_id
_entity_poly.type
_entity_poly.pdbx_seq_one_letter_code
_entity_poly.pdbx_strand_id
1 'polypeptide(L)'
;MILDVKFYRLSSFQNHKKRMAQYEDHIWPVFFVFLGLLVSGGLSFIQMCCHHDRPFQLLSSQKLRLNIVLGIASPFLLVAEFIVFEFASHFDSFSQNEWLTNFLFLSIPVFPLILGIFACIQNIRLTSPHSRAKLVDPFVQQANEDEEMLLASQMEGIPRTSAPILEDRQAFSIIDKHLQPIFFTSAACIVLDFAAAVPWIRHLFSD
;
A
#
# COMPACT_ATOMS: atom_id res chain seq x y z
N MET A 1 -22.04 -26.69 40.55
CA MET A 1 -20.66 -26.16 40.71
C MET A 1 -19.58 -27.01 40.00
N ILE A 2 -19.24 -28.24 40.41
CA ILE A 2 -18.21 -29.05 39.70
C ILE A 2 -18.68 -29.50 38.30
N LEU A 3 -19.97 -29.79 38.13
CA LEU A 3 -20.58 -30.14 36.85
C LEU A 3 -20.59 -28.97 35.85
N ASP A 4 -20.85 -27.74 36.31
CA ASP A 4 -20.85 -26.54 35.47
C ASP A 4 -19.46 -26.23 34.90
N VAL A 5 -18.41 -26.39 35.72
CA VAL A 5 -17.02 -26.18 35.27
C VAL A 5 -16.59 -27.20 34.22
N LYS A 6 -17.04 -28.46 34.34
CA LYS A 6 -16.78 -29.49 33.32
C LYS A 6 -17.55 -29.21 32.02
N PHE A 7 -18.80 -28.76 32.10
CA PHE A 7 -19.60 -28.38 30.93
C PHE A 7 -19.04 -27.16 30.20
N TYR A 8 -18.56 -26.16 30.95
CA TYR A 8 -17.90 -24.97 30.39
C TYR A 8 -16.58 -25.33 29.68
N ARG A 9 -15.77 -26.23 30.26
CA ARG A 9 -14.55 -26.72 29.60
C ARG A 9 -14.84 -27.52 28.33
N LEU A 10 -15.86 -28.37 28.34
CA LEU A 10 -16.25 -29.19 27.18
C LEU A 10 -16.80 -28.34 26.04
N SER A 11 -17.68 -27.37 26.33
CA SER A 11 -18.20 -26.43 25.32
C SER A 11 -17.11 -25.52 24.78
N SER A 12 -16.21 -25.00 25.63
CA SER A 12 -15.04 -24.23 25.20
C SER A 12 -14.12 -25.04 24.28
N PHE A 13 -13.85 -26.31 24.61
CA PHE A 13 -13.00 -27.20 23.81
C PHE A 13 -13.66 -27.58 22.48
N GLN A 14 -14.97 -27.84 22.45
CA GLN A 14 -15.72 -28.10 21.23
C GLN A 14 -15.78 -26.85 20.32
N ASN A 15 -16.00 -25.66 20.89
CA ASN A 15 -15.94 -24.40 20.14
C ASN A 15 -14.55 -24.09 19.62
N HIS A 16 -13.49 -24.49 20.33
CA HIS A 16 -12.11 -24.37 19.85
C HIS A 16 -11.84 -25.34 18.68
N LYS A 17 -12.32 -26.58 18.77
CA LYS A 17 -12.18 -27.59 17.71
C LYS A 17 -12.97 -27.24 16.44
N LYS A 18 -14.18 -26.68 16.59
CA LYS A 18 -15.01 -26.20 15.47
C LYS A 18 -14.35 -24.99 14.79
N ARG A 19 -13.77 -24.08 15.58
CA ARG A 19 -12.95 -22.97 15.06
C ARG A 19 -11.73 -23.47 14.28
N MET A 20 -10.96 -24.43 14.83
CA MET A 20 -9.81 -25.00 14.12
C MET A 20 -10.16 -25.64 12.78
N ALA A 21 -11.31 -26.33 12.68
CA ALA A 21 -11.79 -26.86 11.40
C ALA A 21 -12.14 -25.75 10.39
N GLN A 22 -12.76 -24.65 10.84
CA GLN A 22 -13.00 -23.49 9.97
C GLN A 22 -11.69 -22.84 9.50
N TYR A 23 -10.69 -22.69 10.37
CA TYR A 23 -9.39 -22.15 9.96
C TYR A 23 -8.73 -23.00 8.86
N GLU A 24 -8.81 -24.33 8.93
CA GLU A 24 -8.21 -25.22 7.92
C GLU A 24 -8.73 -24.96 6.50
N ASP A 25 -10.03 -24.72 6.34
CA ASP A 25 -10.65 -24.45 5.03
C ASP A 25 -10.29 -23.06 4.49
N HIS A 26 -9.95 -22.11 5.38
CA HIS A 26 -9.67 -20.73 5.02
C HIS A 26 -8.18 -20.39 4.89
N ILE A 27 -7.27 -21.25 5.38
CA ILE A 27 -5.81 -21.02 5.35
C ILE A 27 -5.31 -20.75 3.94
N TRP A 28 -5.75 -21.55 2.96
CA TRP A 28 -5.27 -21.44 1.58
C TRP A 28 -5.65 -20.11 0.94
N PRO A 29 -6.94 -19.71 0.91
CA PRO A 29 -7.33 -18.39 0.42
C PRO A 29 -6.61 -17.22 1.11
N VAL A 30 -6.47 -17.23 2.44
CA VAL A 30 -5.77 -16.18 3.20
C VAL A 30 -4.28 -16.14 2.84
N PHE A 31 -3.65 -17.30 2.69
CA PHE A 31 -2.25 -17.41 2.29
C PHE A 31 -1.99 -16.82 0.90
N PHE A 32 -2.89 -17.06 -0.08
CA PHE A 32 -2.77 -16.45 -1.41
C PHE A 32 -2.88 -14.92 -1.36
N VAL A 33 -3.79 -14.39 -0.54
CA VAL A 33 -3.88 -12.94 -0.33
C VAL A 33 -2.59 -12.40 0.28
N PHE A 34 -2.08 -13.04 1.33
CA PHE A 34 -0.84 -12.61 1.98
C PHE A 34 0.36 -12.60 1.02
N LEU A 35 0.52 -13.65 0.20
CA LEU A 35 1.58 -13.71 -0.79
C LEU A 35 1.45 -12.61 -1.85
N GLY A 36 0.23 -12.33 -2.32
CA GLY A 36 -0.05 -11.21 -3.22
C GLY A 36 0.35 -9.87 -2.62
N LEU A 37 -0.04 -9.62 -1.36
CA LEU A 37 0.33 -8.41 -0.62
C LEU A 37 1.85 -8.29 -0.43
N LEU A 38 2.57 -9.38 -0.15
CA LEU A 38 4.04 -9.34 -0.06
C LEU A 38 4.69 -8.90 -1.37
N VAL A 39 4.23 -9.42 -2.52
CA VAL A 39 4.74 -9.01 -3.83
C VAL A 39 4.38 -7.54 -4.11
N SER A 40 3.14 -7.13 -3.82
CA SER A 40 2.66 -5.75 -3.96
C SER A 40 3.43 -4.77 -3.07
N GLY A 41 3.75 -5.17 -1.83
CA GLY A 41 4.60 -4.43 -0.91
C GLY A 41 6.04 -4.29 -1.41
N GLY A 42 6.60 -5.35 -2.02
CA GLY A 42 7.90 -5.29 -2.69
C GLY A 42 7.93 -4.32 -3.88
N LEU A 43 6.88 -4.31 -4.71
CA LEU A 43 6.73 -3.33 -5.78
C LEU A 43 6.58 -1.89 -5.24
N SER A 44 5.86 -1.71 -4.13
CA SER A 44 5.73 -0.43 -3.44
C SER A 44 7.06 0.03 -2.84
N PHE A 45 7.92 -0.88 -2.39
CA PHE A 45 9.28 -0.55 -1.97
C PHE A 45 10.13 -0.05 -3.14
N ILE A 46 10.01 -0.67 -4.31
CA ILE A 46 10.64 -0.17 -5.54
C ILE A 46 10.14 1.25 -5.87
N GLN A 47 8.83 1.51 -5.73
CA GLN A 47 8.27 2.86 -5.90
C GLN A 47 8.91 3.86 -4.94
N MET A 48 9.11 3.48 -3.67
CA MET A 48 9.78 4.32 -2.68
C MET A 48 11.22 4.64 -3.09
N CYS A 49 11.99 3.64 -3.52
CA CYS A 49 13.35 3.86 -4.00
C CYS A 49 13.39 4.79 -5.22
N CYS A 50 12.48 4.60 -6.19
CA CYS A 50 12.36 5.52 -7.33
C CYS A 50 12.00 6.93 -6.86
N HIS A 51 11.06 7.06 -5.93
CA HIS A 51 10.56 8.36 -5.44
C HIS A 51 11.57 9.17 -4.62
N HIS A 52 12.55 8.53 -3.99
CA HIS A 52 13.55 9.18 -3.14
C HIS A 52 14.79 9.72 -3.89
N ASP A 53 14.78 9.71 -5.22
CA ASP A 53 15.86 10.28 -6.02
C ASP A 53 15.90 11.82 -5.87
N ARG A 54 17.09 12.36 -5.55
CA ARG A 54 17.28 13.70 -4.94
C ARG A 54 16.70 14.94 -5.66
N PRO A 55 16.49 15.00 -7.00
CA PRO A 55 15.80 16.17 -7.59
C PRO A 55 14.27 16.11 -7.44
N PHE A 56 13.69 14.92 -7.28
CA PHE A 56 12.24 14.72 -7.24
C PHE A 56 11.67 14.70 -5.84
N GLN A 57 12.52 14.49 -4.84
CA GLN A 57 12.11 14.52 -3.45
C GLN A 57 11.50 15.89 -3.08
N LEU A 58 11.97 17.00 -3.64
CA LEU A 58 11.44 18.34 -3.37
C LEU A 58 10.09 18.62 -4.07
N LEU A 59 9.85 18.01 -5.23
CA LEU A 59 8.61 18.18 -6.03
C LEU A 59 7.56 17.11 -5.74
N SER A 60 7.98 16.11 -4.99
CA SER A 60 7.19 14.98 -4.55
C SER A 60 6.01 15.44 -3.69
N SER A 61 4.78 15.18 -4.13
CA SER A 61 3.61 15.46 -3.30
C SER A 61 3.59 14.58 -2.03
N GLN A 62 3.18 15.16 -0.89
CA GLN A 62 2.95 14.40 0.35
C GLN A 62 1.96 13.24 0.15
N LYS A 63 0.99 13.43 -0.75
CA LYS A 63 0.00 12.40 -1.12
C LYS A 63 0.66 11.17 -1.76
N LEU A 64 1.59 11.37 -2.70
CA LEU A 64 2.30 10.27 -3.36
C LEU A 64 3.14 9.47 -2.36
N ARG A 65 3.86 10.15 -1.46
CA ARG A 65 4.63 9.49 -0.38
C ARG A 65 3.73 8.64 0.51
N LEU A 66 2.62 9.21 0.97
CA LEU A 66 1.69 8.51 1.85
C LEU A 66 1.14 7.24 1.20
N ASN A 67 0.73 7.32 -0.07
CA ASN A 67 0.21 6.17 -0.80
C ASN A 67 1.26 5.06 -0.99
N ILE A 68 2.51 5.42 -1.30
CA ILE A 68 3.61 4.44 -1.41
C ILE A 68 3.83 3.74 -0.06
N VAL A 69 3.84 4.50 1.04
CA VAL A 69 3.98 3.95 2.40
C VAL A 69 2.81 3.02 2.73
N LEU A 70 1.58 3.38 2.35
CA LEU A 70 0.40 2.51 2.52
C LEU A 70 0.55 1.19 1.76
N GLY A 71 1.08 1.22 0.53
CA GLY A 71 1.38 0.02 -0.25
C GLY A 71 2.39 -0.90 0.45
N ILE A 72 3.49 -0.34 0.97
CA ILE A 72 4.50 -1.08 1.74
C ILE A 72 3.91 -1.64 3.04
N ALA A 73 3.01 -0.91 3.69
CA ALA A 73 2.40 -1.29 4.97
C ALA A 73 1.35 -2.41 4.84
N SER A 74 0.78 -2.62 3.64
CA SER A 74 -0.36 -3.53 3.43
C SER A 74 -0.17 -4.97 3.95
N PRO A 75 1.01 -5.63 3.85
CA PRO A 75 1.19 -6.98 4.42
C PRO A 75 1.20 -6.97 5.95
N PHE A 76 1.71 -5.89 6.55
CA PHE A 76 1.76 -5.73 8.00
C PHE A 76 0.37 -5.42 8.58
N LEU A 77 -0.46 -4.69 7.83
CA LEU A 77 -1.86 -4.45 8.19
C LEU A 77 -2.64 -5.77 8.27
N LEU A 78 -2.45 -6.68 7.30
CA LEU A 78 -3.06 -8.02 7.36
C LEU A 78 -2.66 -8.77 8.63
N VAL A 79 -1.37 -8.78 8.97
CA VAL A 79 -0.88 -9.45 10.19
C VAL A 79 -1.46 -8.80 11.45
N ALA A 80 -1.53 -7.48 11.50
CA ALA A 80 -2.10 -6.76 12.62
C ALA A 80 -3.59 -7.07 12.81
N GLU A 81 -4.36 -7.11 11.72
CA GLU A 81 -5.78 -7.49 11.75
C GLU A 81 -5.97 -8.91 12.26
N PHE A 82 -5.12 -9.84 11.83
CA PHE A 82 -5.16 -11.22 12.31
C PHE A 82 -4.89 -11.32 13.82
N ILE A 83 -3.90 -10.58 14.34
CA ILE A 83 -3.59 -10.54 15.78
C ILE A 83 -4.78 -9.96 16.57
N VAL A 84 -5.37 -8.88 16.08
CA VAL A 84 -6.55 -8.26 16.73
C VAL A 84 -7.73 -9.20 16.73
N PHE A 85 -7.96 -9.93 15.63
CA PHE A 85 -9.01 -10.94 15.54
C PHE A 85 -8.80 -12.08 16.55
N GLU A 86 -7.60 -12.66 16.62
CA GLU A 86 -7.27 -13.70 17.59
C GLU A 86 -7.53 -13.21 19.02
N PHE A 87 -7.08 -12.01 19.35
CA PHE A 87 -7.33 -11.40 20.66
C PHE A 87 -8.84 -11.21 20.93
N ALA A 88 -9.60 -10.69 19.97
CA ALA A 88 -11.05 -10.49 20.09
C ALA A 88 -11.81 -11.82 20.25
N SER A 89 -11.33 -12.88 19.62
CA SER A 89 -11.93 -14.22 19.67
C SER A 89 -11.91 -14.88 21.06
N HIS A 90 -11.11 -14.35 21.99
CA HIS A 90 -11.04 -14.80 23.38
C HIS A 90 -12.15 -14.23 24.27
N PHE A 91 -12.90 -13.22 23.82
CA PHE A 91 -14.01 -12.67 24.59
C PHE A 91 -15.28 -13.51 24.40
N ASP A 92 -15.98 -13.82 25.51
CA ASP A 92 -17.18 -14.67 25.51
C ASP A 92 -18.29 -14.12 24.61
N SER A 93 -18.49 -12.80 24.57
CA SER A 93 -19.47 -12.13 23.70
C SER A 93 -19.21 -12.32 22.22
N PHE A 94 -17.95 -12.49 21.83
CA PHE A 94 -17.52 -12.64 20.45
C PHE A 94 -17.51 -14.11 20.05
N SER A 95 -16.91 -14.97 20.89
CA SER A 95 -16.80 -16.40 20.64
C SER A 95 -18.14 -17.16 20.63
N GLN A 96 -19.18 -16.62 21.28
CA GLN A 96 -20.53 -17.19 21.27
C GLN A 96 -21.37 -16.73 20.07
N ASN A 97 -20.93 -15.70 19.33
CA ASN A 97 -21.61 -15.20 18.14
C ASN A 97 -20.88 -15.69 16.87
N GLU A 98 -21.29 -16.86 16.39
CA GLU A 98 -20.70 -17.52 15.22
C GLU A 98 -20.80 -16.66 13.96
N TRP A 99 -21.92 -15.95 13.76
CA TRP A 99 -22.09 -15.04 12.62
C TRP A 99 -21.08 -13.88 12.66
N LEU A 100 -20.92 -13.22 13.82
CA LEU A 100 -19.98 -12.11 13.99
C LEU A 100 -18.52 -12.54 13.81
N THR A 101 -18.17 -13.70 14.37
CA THR A 101 -16.82 -14.27 14.25
C THR A 101 -16.49 -14.60 12.79
N ASN A 102 -17.42 -15.28 12.09
CA ASN A 102 -17.24 -15.61 10.68
C ASN A 102 -17.16 -14.35 9.81
N PHE A 103 -18.05 -13.38 10.01
CA PHE A 103 -18.02 -12.12 9.25
C PHE A 103 -16.69 -11.38 9.42
N LEU A 104 -16.21 -11.25 10.66
CA LEU A 104 -14.97 -10.52 10.92
C LEU A 104 -13.77 -11.27 10.36
N PHE A 105 -13.69 -12.58 10.54
CA PHE A 105 -12.65 -13.41 9.92
C PHE A 105 -12.65 -13.28 8.40
N LEU A 106 -13.83 -13.33 7.78
CA LEU A 106 -14.01 -13.19 6.33
C LEU A 106 -13.65 -11.78 5.80
N SER A 107 -13.63 -10.78 6.67
CA SER A 107 -13.30 -9.40 6.31
C SER A 107 -11.81 -9.05 6.41
N ILE A 108 -11.01 -9.83 7.16
CA ILE A 108 -9.58 -9.57 7.43
C ILE A 108 -8.76 -9.31 6.16
N PRO A 109 -8.79 -10.16 5.12
CA PRO A 109 -7.99 -9.88 3.92
C PRO A 109 -8.54 -8.74 3.06
N VAL A 110 -9.80 -8.34 3.24
CA VAL A 110 -10.47 -7.37 2.37
C VAL A 110 -9.96 -5.95 2.60
N PHE A 111 -9.75 -5.56 3.86
CA PHE A 111 -9.33 -4.21 4.20
C PHE A 111 -7.94 -3.83 3.63
N PRO A 112 -6.86 -4.61 3.83
CA PRO A 112 -5.54 -4.26 3.30
C PRO A 112 -5.52 -4.27 1.76
N LEU A 113 -6.32 -5.15 1.12
CA LEU A 113 -6.47 -5.17 -0.35
C LEU A 113 -7.13 -3.89 -0.87
N ILE A 114 -8.25 -3.44 -0.27
CA ILE A 114 -8.94 -2.21 -0.69
C ILE A 114 -8.02 -0.99 -0.52
N LEU A 115 -7.33 -0.89 0.60
CA LEU A 115 -6.39 0.21 0.84
C LEU A 115 -5.24 0.20 -0.16
N GLY A 116 -4.65 -0.97 -0.44
CA GLY A 116 -3.58 -1.12 -1.43
C GLY A 116 -4.02 -0.67 -2.82
N ILE A 117 -5.18 -1.15 -3.28
CA ILE A 117 -5.75 -0.79 -4.59
C ILE A 117 -6.03 0.72 -4.65
N PHE A 118 -6.63 1.31 -3.62
CA PHE A 118 -6.92 2.75 -3.60
C PHE A 118 -5.65 3.58 -3.65
N ALA A 119 -4.63 3.23 -2.87
CA ALA A 119 -3.32 3.88 -2.90
C ALA A 119 -2.69 3.82 -4.29
N CYS A 120 -2.73 2.65 -4.95
CA CYS A 120 -2.22 2.48 -6.31
C CYS A 120 -2.98 3.32 -7.35
N ILE A 121 -4.31 3.40 -7.26
CA ILE A 121 -5.12 4.25 -8.14
C ILE A 121 -4.73 5.73 -7.98
N GLN A 122 -4.54 6.18 -6.74
CA GLN A 122 -4.09 7.55 -6.49
C GLN A 122 -2.68 7.78 -7.04
N ASN A 123 -1.77 6.80 -6.92
CA ASN A 123 -0.43 6.89 -7.51
C ASN A 123 -0.48 7.01 -9.02
N ILE A 124 -1.28 6.20 -9.71
CA ILE A 124 -1.51 6.28 -11.16
C ILE A 124 -2.01 7.66 -11.56
N ARG A 125 -2.97 8.23 -10.80
CA ARG A 125 -3.51 9.57 -11.06
C ARG A 125 -2.44 10.65 -10.90
N LEU A 126 -1.69 10.61 -9.80
CA LEU A 126 -0.64 11.58 -9.46
C LEU A 126 0.57 11.48 -10.41
N THR A 127 0.80 10.31 -10.99
CA THR A 127 1.87 10.06 -11.95
C THR A 127 1.39 9.99 -13.39
N SER A 128 0.14 10.39 -13.68
CA SER A 128 -0.38 10.41 -15.06
C SER A 128 0.30 11.47 -15.92
N PRO A 129 0.32 11.33 -17.26
CA PRO A 129 0.93 12.33 -18.15
C PRO A 129 0.40 13.75 -17.92
N HIS A 130 -0.89 13.89 -17.63
CA HIS A 130 -1.50 15.18 -17.31
C HIS A 130 -0.97 15.78 -16.00
N SER A 131 -0.76 14.95 -14.97
CA SER A 131 -0.16 15.38 -13.70
C SER A 131 1.33 15.70 -13.88
N ARG A 132 2.06 14.94 -14.70
CA ARG A 132 3.48 15.19 -15.03
C ARG A 132 3.66 16.55 -15.70
N ALA A 133 2.79 16.90 -16.65
CA ALA A 133 2.85 18.18 -17.35
C ALA A 133 2.73 19.38 -16.39
N LYS A 134 1.93 19.27 -15.32
CA LYS A 134 1.77 20.32 -14.30
C LYS A 134 3.00 20.49 -13.40
N LEU A 135 3.92 19.54 -13.42
CA LEU A 135 5.15 19.59 -12.63
C LEU A 135 6.31 20.22 -13.40
N VAL A 136 6.17 20.46 -14.70
CA VAL A 136 7.24 21.01 -15.55
C VAL A 136 7.62 22.42 -15.10
N ASP A 137 6.67 23.35 -15.10
CA ASP A 137 6.91 24.75 -14.71
C ASP A 137 7.53 24.88 -13.30
N PRO A 138 7.00 24.25 -12.24
CA PRO A 138 7.61 24.34 -10.92
C PRO A 138 8.96 23.62 -10.83
N PHE A 139 9.19 22.56 -11.63
CA PHE A 139 10.50 21.90 -11.69
C PHE A 139 11.55 22.79 -12.34
N VAL A 140 11.23 23.41 -13.48
CA VAL A 140 12.11 24.34 -14.19
C VAL A 140 12.43 25.53 -13.30
N GLN A 141 11.43 26.09 -12.62
CA GLN A 141 11.62 27.20 -11.68
C GLN A 141 12.59 26.81 -10.55
N GLN A 142 12.32 25.70 -9.85
CA GLN A 142 13.15 25.23 -8.73
C GLN A 142 14.59 24.94 -9.17
N ALA A 143 14.76 24.28 -10.33
CA ALA A 143 16.08 23.94 -10.84
C ALA A 143 16.91 25.19 -11.17
N ASN A 144 16.28 26.21 -11.78
CA ASN A 144 16.95 27.47 -12.07
C ASN A 144 17.27 28.26 -10.78
N GLU A 145 16.39 28.25 -9.77
CA GLU A 145 16.64 28.89 -8.47
C GLU A 145 17.81 28.25 -7.70
N ASP A 146 17.86 26.92 -7.65
CA ASP A 146 18.94 26.17 -7.00
C ASP A 146 20.30 26.43 -7.68
N GLU A 147 20.30 26.51 -9.02
CA GLU A 147 21.50 26.83 -9.80
C GLU A 147 21.94 28.29 -9.65
N GLU A 148 21.00 29.25 -9.60
CA GLU A 148 21.33 30.65 -9.27
C GLU A 148 21.97 30.78 -7.88
N MET A 149 21.49 30.04 -6.88
CA MET A 149 22.09 30.02 -5.55
C MET A 149 23.51 29.44 -5.57
N LEU A 150 23.72 28.35 -6.32
CA LEU A 150 25.05 27.76 -6.49
C LEU A 150 26.01 28.71 -7.20
N LEU A 151 25.57 29.36 -8.29
CA LEU A 151 26.37 30.36 -9.00
C LEU A 151 26.68 31.58 -8.13
N ALA A 152 25.71 32.07 -7.35
CA ALA A 152 25.92 33.16 -6.39
C ALA A 152 26.92 32.80 -5.29
N SER A 153 26.97 31.53 -4.87
CA SER A 153 27.97 31.05 -3.90
C SER A 153 29.38 30.90 -4.49
N GLN A 154 29.50 30.80 -5.81
CA GLN A 154 30.76 30.60 -6.54
C GLN A 154 31.30 31.87 -7.20
N MET A 155 30.46 32.89 -7.41
CA MET A 155 30.78 34.09 -8.19
C MET A 155 30.65 35.37 -7.35
N GLU A 156 31.64 35.68 -6.51
CA GLU A 156 32.02 37.09 -6.38
C GLU A 156 32.70 37.50 -7.70
N GLY A 157 31.93 38.10 -8.64
CA GLY A 157 32.50 38.95 -9.69
C GLY A 157 32.34 38.57 -11.18
N ILE A 158 31.56 37.56 -11.58
CA ILE A 158 31.35 37.25 -13.01
C ILE A 158 29.94 37.69 -13.47
N PRO A 159 29.78 38.35 -14.65
CA PRO A 159 28.49 38.89 -15.08
C PRO A 159 27.47 37.80 -15.40
N ARG A 160 26.24 37.96 -14.89
CA ARG A 160 25.09 37.09 -15.20
C ARG A 160 24.74 37.19 -16.69
N THR A 161 24.98 36.13 -17.43
CA THR A 161 24.50 35.94 -18.80
C THR A 161 23.98 34.52 -18.95
N SER A 162 22.71 34.28 -18.63
CA SER A 162 22.08 33.01 -18.98
C SER A 162 20.56 33.14 -19.10
N ALA A 163 20.05 32.69 -20.25
CA ALA A 163 18.68 32.24 -20.43
C ALA A 163 18.37 31.07 -19.46
N PRO A 164 17.10 30.68 -19.24
CA PRO A 164 16.79 29.47 -18.47
C PRO A 164 17.63 28.29 -18.97
N ILE A 165 18.35 27.65 -18.05
CA ILE A 165 19.34 26.61 -18.39
C ILE A 165 18.63 25.30 -18.73
N LEU A 166 17.48 25.05 -18.09
CA LEU A 166 16.61 23.90 -18.36
C LEU A 166 15.42 24.31 -19.24
N GLU A 167 15.28 23.70 -20.41
CA GLU A 167 14.12 23.87 -21.27
C GLU A 167 12.96 22.95 -20.86
N ASP A 168 11.71 23.40 -21.03
CA ASP A 168 10.49 22.65 -20.68
C ASP A 168 10.44 21.22 -21.24
N ARG A 169 10.97 21.01 -22.46
CA ARG A 169 11.03 19.68 -23.08
C ARG A 169 11.99 18.75 -22.38
N GLN A 170 13.13 19.26 -21.93
CA GLN A 170 14.12 18.49 -21.19
C GLN A 170 13.57 18.18 -19.79
N ALA A 171 12.97 19.17 -19.14
CA ALA A 171 12.28 19.02 -17.85
C ALA A 171 11.21 17.93 -17.89
N PHE A 172 10.32 17.96 -18.89
CA PHE A 172 9.30 16.92 -19.06
C PHE A 172 9.90 15.54 -19.25
N SER A 173 10.95 15.39 -20.07
CA SER A 173 11.60 14.09 -20.29
C SER A 173 12.22 13.52 -19.01
N ILE A 174 12.79 14.36 -18.14
CA ILE A 174 13.36 13.94 -16.86
C ILE A 174 12.24 13.51 -15.90
N ILE A 175 11.17 14.31 -15.79
CA ILE A 175 9.98 13.99 -14.98
C ILE A 175 9.34 12.69 -15.44
N ASP A 176 9.21 12.50 -16.75
CA ASP A 176 8.60 11.32 -17.35
C ASP A 176 9.38 10.05 -17.01
N LYS A 177 10.70 10.08 -17.24
CA LYS A 177 11.60 8.97 -16.91
C LYS A 177 11.55 8.57 -15.43
N HIS A 178 11.34 9.53 -14.54
CA HIS A 178 11.32 9.30 -13.10
C HIS A 178 9.96 8.78 -12.59
N LEU A 179 8.84 9.32 -13.08
CA LEU A 179 7.49 8.95 -12.60
C LEU A 179 6.89 7.75 -13.34
N GLN A 180 7.44 7.39 -14.50
CA GLN A 180 6.96 6.25 -15.29
C GLN A 180 7.10 4.89 -14.58
N PRO A 181 8.22 4.57 -13.89
CA PRO A 181 8.31 3.35 -13.07
C PRO A 181 7.24 3.28 -11.98
N ILE A 182 6.95 4.39 -11.31
CA ILE A 182 5.93 4.46 -10.25
C ILE A 182 4.55 4.16 -10.82
N PHE A 183 4.24 4.71 -12.00
CA PHE A 183 2.99 4.44 -12.70
C PHE A 183 2.83 2.94 -13.03
N PHE A 184 3.84 2.34 -13.66
CA PHE A 184 3.75 0.94 -14.09
C PHE A 184 3.71 -0.05 -12.93
N THR A 185 4.53 0.17 -11.91
CA THR A 185 4.50 -0.66 -10.70
C THR A 185 3.18 -0.52 -9.96
N SER A 186 2.57 0.68 -9.91
CA SER A 186 1.24 0.87 -9.32
C SER A 186 0.15 0.11 -10.09
N ALA A 187 0.22 0.10 -11.42
CA ALA A 187 -0.70 -0.70 -12.25
C ALA A 187 -0.50 -2.20 -12.03
N ALA A 188 0.75 -2.65 -11.92
CA ALA A 188 1.07 -4.05 -11.63
C ALA A 188 0.55 -4.49 -10.25
N CYS A 189 0.71 -3.64 -9.21
CA CYS A 189 0.13 -3.87 -7.88
C CYS A 189 -1.38 -4.09 -7.94
N ILE A 190 -2.12 -3.25 -8.67
CA ILE A 190 -3.59 -3.42 -8.81
C ILE A 190 -3.92 -4.79 -9.40
N VAL A 191 -3.25 -5.19 -10.49
CA VAL A 191 -3.52 -6.48 -11.14
C VAL A 191 -3.20 -7.64 -10.19
N LEU A 192 -2.10 -7.56 -9.46
CA LEU A 192 -1.69 -8.58 -8.49
C LEU A 192 -2.67 -8.67 -7.31
N ASP A 193 -3.06 -7.54 -6.73
CA ASP A 193 -4.00 -7.48 -5.61
C ASP A 193 -5.37 -8.04 -6.03
N PHE A 194 -5.85 -7.71 -7.24
CA PHE A 194 -7.07 -8.31 -7.79
C PHE A 194 -6.91 -9.82 -7.98
N ALA A 195 -5.81 -10.28 -8.57
CA ALA A 195 -5.57 -11.71 -8.80
C ALA A 195 -5.49 -12.49 -7.48
N ALA A 196 -4.84 -11.92 -6.46
CA ALA A 196 -4.73 -12.48 -5.13
C ALA A 196 -6.07 -12.49 -4.37
N ALA A 197 -6.99 -11.56 -4.69
CA ALA A 197 -8.33 -11.54 -4.13
C ALA A 197 -9.27 -12.61 -4.72
N VAL A 198 -9.02 -13.11 -5.93
CA VAL A 198 -9.93 -14.07 -6.61
C VAL A 198 -10.16 -15.36 -5.80
N PRO A 199 -9.14 -16.05 -5.25
CA PRO A 199 -9.37 -17.23 -4.42
C PRO A 199 -10.24 -16.92 -3.19
N TRP A 200 -10.03 -15.76 -2.57
CA TRP A 200 -10.83 -15.32 -1.41
C TRP A 200 -12.27 -15.02 -1.77
N ILE A 201 -12.50 -14.27 -2.86
CA ILE A 201 -13.85 -13.95 -3.34
C ILE A 201 -14.58 -15.23 -3.75
N ARG A 202 -13.90 -16.16 -4.42
CA ARG A 202 -14.51 -17.46 -4.74
C ARG A 202 -14.91 -18.21 -3.48
N HIS A 203 -14.01 -18.27 -2.49
CA HIS A 203 -14.27 -18.89 -1.20
C HIS A 203 -15.56 -18.34 -0.55
N LEU A 204 -15.74 -17.01 -0.57
CA LEU A 204 -16.93 -16.33 -0.02
C LEU A 204 -18.26 -16.70 -0.68
N PHE A 205 -18.25 -17.16 -1.95
CA PHE A 205 -19.46 -17.46 -2.73
C PHE A 205 -19.63 -18.94 -3.05
N SER A 206 -18.70 -19.80 -2.63
CA SER A 206 -18.76 -21.25 -2.85
C SER A 206 -19.46 -22.02 -1.71
N ASP A 207 -19.81 -21.33 -0.62
CA ASP A 207 -20.64 -21.82 0.49
C ASP A 207 -22.05 -21.18 0.45
#